data_AF-M0ZZU1-F1
#
_entry.id   AF-M0ZZU1-F1
#
_cell.length_a   1.000
_cell.length_b   1.000
_cell.length_c   1.000
_cell.angle_alpha   90.00
_cell.angle_beta   90.00
_cell.angle_gamma   90.00
#
_symmetry.space_group_name_H-M   'P 1'
#
loop_
_entity.id
_entity.type
_entity.pdbx_description
1 polymer ?
#
loop_
_entity_poly.entity_id
_entity_poly.type
_entity_poly.pdbx_seq_one_letter_code
_entity_poly.pdbx_strand_id
1 'polypeptide(L)'
;MLAFSGCYYGGGDKEREELGKIRKKWKTLPESHPDKARRHGRCPMTPEEVGLMLRSLGYGEDVHIYVASGEIYGGNETLTPLKALFPNFYTKYTLASKDELEPFSTFSSKLAALDFIVCDESDVFVSNNHGNMAKILAGRRRYFSHKPTIRPNGRKLFRVFLNKNYMSHKEFVYRINKYQKGFMGEPKEVSPTWGVFHENPYSCICEKVDNSTGGEVPNSTSRVETFTRVTNTDYDPDTPNDPEVDVLLSD
;
A
#
# COMPACT_ATOMS: atom_id res chain seq x y z
N MET A 1 11.36 -4.10 3.08
CA MET A 1 10.53 -4.95 3.98
C MET A 1 10.54 -4.35 5.38
N LEU A 2 9.36 -4.21 5.99
CA LEU A 2 9.20 -3.58 7.30
C LEU A 2 9.34 -4.63 8.40
N ALA A 3 10.41 -4.56 9.20
CA ALA A 3 10.68 -5.57 10.22
C ALA A 3 9.56 -5.69 11.27
N PHE A 4 8.90 -4.56 11.59
CA PHE A 4 7.77 -4.51 12.52
C PHE A 4 6.47 -5.11 11.98
N SER A 5 6.39 -5.55 10.72
CA SER A 5 5.15 -6.14 10.19
C SER A 5 4.89 -7.57 10.70
N GLY A 6 5.85 -8.18 11.41
CA GLY A 6 5.72 -9.57 11.88
C GLY A 6 5.75 -10.62 10.75
N CYS A 7 6.14 -10.23 9.54
CA CYS A 7 6.12 -11.07 8.34
C CYS A 7 7.45 -11.79 8.09
N TYR A 8 7.38 -12.93 7.41
CA TYR A 8 8.53 -13.69 6.94
C TYR A 8 8.53 -13.70 5.42
N TYR A 9 9.69 -13.56 4.81
CA TYR A 9 9.82 -13.36 3.37
C TYR A 9 10.61 -14.45 2.66
N GLY A 10 10.99 -15.51 3.37
CA GLY A 10 11.64 -16.69 2.79
C GLY A 10 13.17 -16.64 2.90
N GLY A 11 13.74 -15.74 3.72
CA GLY A 11 15.19 -15.59 3.87
C GLY A 11 15.87 -16.62 4.77
N GLY A 12 15.21 -17.73 5.09
CA GLY A 12 15.73 -18.80 5.94
C GLY A 12 15.93 -18.42 7.40
N ASP A 13 16.71 -19.22 8.12
CA ASP A 13 16.97 -19.03 9.56
C ASP A 13 17.69 -17.71 9.84
N LYS A 14 18.55 -17.26 8.92
CA LYS A 14 19.21 -15.96 9.00
C LYS A 14 18.19 -14.82 9.11
N GLU A 15 17.18 -14.80 8.24
CA GLU A 15 16.13 -13.77 8.30
C GLU A 15 15.31 -13.86 9.58
N ARG A 16 14.98 -15.08 10.03
CA ARG A 16 14.23 -15.27 11.28
C ARG A 16 14.99 -14.72 12.48
N GLU A 17 16.30 -14.97 12.56
CA GLU A 17 17.14 -14.50 13.65
C GLU A 17 17.30 -12.97 13.63
N GLU A 18 17.64 -12.38 12.47
CA GLU A 18 17.87 -10.95 12.33
C GLU A 18 16.58 -10.14 12.55
N LEU A 19 15.46 -10.54 11.94
CA LEU A 19 14.16 -9.90 12.19
C LEU A 19 13.72 -10.12 13.64
N GLY A 20 14.01 -11.27 14.23
CA GLY A 20 13.77 -11.55 15.64
C GLY A 20 14.49 -10.56 16.56
N LYS A 21 15.77 -10.27 16.31
CA LYS A 21 16.56 -9.27 17.07
C LYS A 21 15.96 -7.87 16.92
N ILE A 22 15.58 -7.48 15.71
CA ILE A 22 14.97 -6.17 15.44
C ILE A 22 13.63 -6.05 16.20
N ARG A 23 12.76 -7.05 16.10
CA ARG A 23 11.41 -7.07 16.69
C ARG A 23 11.38 -6.95 18.20
N LYS A 24 12.44 -7.36 18.92
CA LYS A 24 12.54 -7.19 20.38
C LYS A 24 12.37 -5.73 20.84
N LYS A 25 12.61 -4.76 19.95
CA LYS A 25 12.36 -3.33 20.23
C LYS A 25 10.86 -2.98 20.36
N TRP A 26 9.96 -3.79 19.79
CA TRP A 26 8.51 -3.58 19.81
C TRP A 26 7.81 -4.58 20.73
N LYS A 27 7.68 -4.25 22.02
CA LYS A 27 7.08 -5.12 23.05
C LYS A 27 5.61 -5.51 22.79
N THR A 28 4.88 -4.68 22.03
CA THR A 28 3.46 -4.90 21.73
C THR A 28 3.25 -5.56 20.37
N LEU A 29 4.31 -5.98 19.68
CA LEU A 29 4.17 -6.62 18.38
C LEU A 29 3.58 -8.02 18.58
N PRO A 30 2.39 -8.33 18.05
CA PRO A 30 1.79 -9.64 18.23
C PRO A 30 2.69 -10.73 17.64
N GLU A 31 2.70 -11.90 18.27
CA GLU A 31 3.31 -13.09 17.71
C GLU A 31 2.48 -13.55 16.51
N SER A 32 2.79 -12.95 15.37
CA SER A 32 2.12 -13.20 14.10
C SER A 32 2.61 -14.54 13.55
N HIS A 33 1.68 -15.41 13.15
CA HIS A 33 1.99 -16.50 12.22
C HIS A 33 2.29 -15.85 10.86
N PRO A 34 3.56 -15.72 10.46
CA PRO A 34 3.94 -14.82 9.37
C PRO A 34 3.29 -15.24 8.04
N ASP A 35 3.13 -16.55 7.82
CA ASP A 35 2.50 -17.10 6.62
C ASP A 35 1.00 -16.85 6.59
N LYS A 36 0.35 -16.81 7.75
CA LYS A 36 -1.07 -16.43 7.85
C LYS A 36 -1.25 -14.94 7.56
N ALA A 37 -0.41 -14.08 8.13
CA ALA A 37 -0.46 -12.64 7.88
C ALA A 37 -0.26 -12.31 6.39
N ARG A 38 0.68 -13.00 5.73
CA ARG A 38 0.94 -12.81 4.29
C ARG A 38 -0.22 -13.29 3.43
N ARG A 39 -0.80 -14.47 3.72
CA ARG A 39 -2.01 -14.99 3.04
C ARG A 39 -3.22 -14.06 3.13
N HIS A 40 -3.38 -13.35 4.25
CA HIS A 40 -4.45 -12.37 4.42
C HIS A 40 -4.09 -10.97 3.87
N GLY A 41 -2.95 -10.81 3.20
CA GLY A 41 -2.53 -9.51 2.64
C GLY A 41 -2.14 -8.47 3.68
N ARG A 42 -1.84 -8.89 4.92
CA ARG A 42 -1.39 -7.99 6.00
C ARG A 42 0.10 -7.69 5.94
N CYS A 43 0.85 -8.47 5.17
CA CYS A 43 2.26 -8.24 4.95
C CYS A 43 2.49 -7.26 3.80
N PRO A 44 3.41 -6.29 3.98
CA PRO A 44 3.98 -5.54 2.87
C PRO A 44 4.52 -6.48 1.80
N MET A 45 4.53 -6.02 0.56
CA MET A 45 5.21 -6.71 -0.53
C MET A 45 6.73 -6.52 -0.45
N THR A 46 7.49 -7.46 -1.00
CA THR A 46 8.93 -7.28 -1.20
C THR A 46 9.19 -6.23 -2.30
N PRO A 47 10.37 -5.59 -2.35
CA PRO A 47 10.68 -4.65 -3.44
C PRO A 47 10.58 -5.28 -4.84
N GLU A 48 10.92 -6.56 -4.98
CA GLU A 48 10.73 -7.31 -6.23
C GLU A 48 9.24 -7.42 -6.60
N GLU A 49 8.39 -7.82 -5.65
CA GLU A 49 6.93 -7.94 -5.87
C GLU A 49 6.30 -6.59 -6.25
N VAL A 50 6.69 -5.51 -5.57
CA VAL A 50 6.26 -4.15 -5.92
C VAL A 50 6.68 -3.80 -7.34
N GLY A 51 7.94 -4.04 -7.69
CA GLY A 51 8.46 -3.73 -9.02
C GLY A 51 7.73 -4.51 -10.12
N LEU A 52 7.55 -5.82 -9.94
CA LEU A 52 6.82 -6.68 -10.88
C LEU A 52 5.35 -6.27 -11.03
N MET A 53 4.70 -5.86 -9.93
CA MET A 53 3.34 -5.33 -9.98
C MET A 53 3.29 -4.06 -10.86
N LEU A 54 4.17 -3.09 -10.60
CA LEU A 54 4.21 -1.84 -11.37
C LEU A 54 4.49 -2.08 -12.86
N ARG A 55 5.45 -2.95 -13.20
CA ARG A 55 5.71 -3.34 -14.60
C ARG A 55 4.47 -3.95 -15.26
N SER A 56 3.73 -4.79 -14.53
CA SER A 56 2.50 -5.42 -15.03
C SER A 56 1.35 -4.43 -15.21
N LEU A 57 1.33 -3.35 -14.42
CA LEU A 57 0.37 -2.24 -14.56
C LEU A 57 0.73 -1.27 -15.70
N GLY A 58 1.86 -1.50 -16.39
CA GLY A 58 2.27 -0.73 -17.57
C GLY A 58 3.29 0.38 -17.31
N TYR A 59 3.85 0.49 -16.09
CA TYR A 59 4.91 1.46 -15.82
C TYR A 59 6.23 1.06 -16.50
N GLY A 60 6.77 1.96 -17.32
CA GLY A 60 8.02 1.80 -18.04
C GLY A 60 9.26 1.90 -17.13
N GLU A 61 10.44 1.61 -17.68
CA GLU A 61 11.71 1.64 -16.92
C GLU A 61 12.24 3.07 -16.72
N ASP A 62 11.78 3.97 -17.58
CA ASP A 62 12.03 5.40 -17.56
C ASP A 62 11.33 6.11 -16.38
N VAL A 63 10.35 5.46 -15.75
CA VAL A 63 9.65 6.00 -14.59
C VAL A 63 10.60 6.26 -13.42
N HIS A 64 10.53 7.48 -12.88
CA HIS A 64 11.27 7.86 -11.68
C HIS A 64 10.57 7.30 -10.44
N ILE A 65 11.26 6.45 -9.67
CA ILE A 65 10.77 5.89 -8.40
C ILE A 65 11.46 6.57 -7.23
N TYR A 66 10.66 7.19 -6.36
CA TYR A 66 11.09 7.63 -5.04
C TYR A 66 10.65 6.61 -3.98
N VAL A 67 11.59 6.09 -3.19
CA VAL A 67 11.27 5.18 -2.08
C VAL A 67 11.25 5.92 -0.75
N ALA A 68 10.04 6.22 -0.29
CA ALA A 68 9.75 6.70 1.06
C ALA A 68 9.85 5.53 2.06
N SER A 69 11.02 5.35 2.66
CA SER A 69 11.22 4.35 3.70
C SER A 69 12.20 4.82 4.78
N GLY A 70 12.06 4.21 5.96
CA GLY A 70 13.13 4.21 6.95
C GLY A 70 14.21 3.19 6.57
N GLU A 71 14.96 2.71 7.57
CA GLU A 71 15.91 1.62 7.35
C GLU A 71 15.19 0.36 6.87
N ILE A 72 15.63 -0.14 5.70
CA ILE A 72 15.06 -1.34 5.07
C ILE A 72 15.89 -2.54 5.51
N TYR A 73 15.21 -3.61 5.95
CA TYR A 73 15.87 -4.88 6.25
C TYR A 73 16.62 -5.43 5.01
N GLY A 74 17.87 -5.86 5.20
CA GLY A 74 18.80 -6.23 4.12
C GLY A 74 19.35 -5.05 3.31
N GLY A 75 19.05 -3.82 3.72
CA GLY A 75 19.63 -2.60 3.16
C GLY A 75 19.44 -2.46 1.65
N ASN A 76 20.52 -2.06 0.97
CA ASN A 76 20.52 -1.84 -0.46
C ASN A 76 20.35 -3.13 -1.27
N GLU A 77 20.79 -4.28 -0.77
CA GLU A 77 20.68 -5.56 -1.48
C GLU A 77 19.22 -5.94 -1.72
N THR A 78 18.36 -5.73 -0.72
CA THR A 78 16.91 -5.95 -0.82
C THR A 78 16.23 -5.03 -1.84
N LEU A 79 16.83 -3.87 -2.14
CA LEU A 79 16.31 -2.93 -3.13
C LEU A 79 16.81 -3.20 -4.56
N THR A 80 17.84 -4.04 -4.72
CA THR A 80 18.46 -4.33 -6.03
C THR A 80 17.45 -4.79 -7.08
N PRO A 81 16.50 -5.71 -6.80
CA PRO A 81 15.52 -6.12 -7.80
C PRO A 81 14.61 -4.96 -8.28
N LEU A 82 14.25 -4.05 -7.37
CA LEU A 82 13.42 -2.90 -7.72
C LEU A 82 14.22 -1.89 -8.58
N LYS A 83 15.49 -1.64 -8.23
CA LYS A 83 16.39 -0.79 -9.02
C LYS A 83 16.68 -1.36 -10.42
N ALA A 84 16.73 -2.68 -10.56
CA ALA A 84 16.92 -3.33 -11.86
C ALA A 84 15.70 -3.13 -12.78
N LEU A 85 14.49 -3.05 -12.22
CA LEU A 85 13.26 -2.80 -12.98
C LEU A 85 13.03 -1.31 -13.26
N PHE A 86 13.54 -0.43 -12.39
CA PHE A 86 13.40 1.02 -12.46
C PHE A 86 14.73 1.71 -12.11
N PRO A 87 15.61 1.95 -13.11
CA PRO A 87 16.94 2.52 -12.88
C PRO A 87 16.91 3.96 -12.35
N ASN A 88 15.86 4.73 -12.66
CA ASN A 88 15.64 6.08 -12.15
C ASN A 88 15.14 6.03 -10.70
N PHE A 89 16.01 5.59 -9.78
CA PHE A 89 15.68 5.29 -8.40
C PHE A 89 16.24 6.31 -7.42
N TYR A 90 15.38 6.82 -6.54
CA TYR A 90 15.71 7.89 -5.62
C TYR A 90 15.22 7.61 -4.19
N THR A 91 15.93 8.20 -3.23
CA THR A 91 15.56 8.30 -1.82
C THR A 91 15.89 9.72 -1.35
N LYS A 92 15.42 10.13 -0.17
CA LYS A 92 15.84 11.41 0.42
C LYS A 92 17.37 11.59 0.47
N TYR A 93 18.11 10.50 0.70
CA TYR A 93 19.57 10.52 0.78
C TYR A 93 20.30 10.64 -0.57
N THR A 94 19.60 10.41 -1.68
CA THR A 94 20.16 10.59 -3.03
C THR A 94 19.70 11.89 -3.68
N LEU A 95 18.58 12.46 -3.23
CA LEU A 95 18.06 13.74 -3.74
C LEU A 95 18.65 14.95 -3.02
N ALA A 96 18.86 14.84 -1.71
CA ALA A 96 19.41 15.92 -0.89
C ALA A 96 20.85 15.61 -0.47
N SER A 97 21.66 16.66 -0.35
CA SER A 97 23.01 16.57 0.21
C SER A 97 22.97 16.24 1.71
N LYS A 98 24.12 15.79 2.24
CA LYS A 98 24.24 15.53 3.68
C LYS A 98 23.98 16.80 4.50
N ASP A 99 24.45 17.95 4.03
CA ASP A 99 24.32 19.23 4.72
C ASP A 99 22.86 19.70 4.74
N GLU A 100 22.09 19.48 3.67
CA GLU A 100 20.65 19.77 3.64
C GLU A 100 19.84 18.84 4.56
N LEU A 101 20.30 17.60 4.76
CA LEU A 101 19.62 16.63 5.62
C LEU A 101 20.01 16.72 7.10
N GLU A 102 21.16 17.33 7.40
CA GLU A 102 21.72 17.44 8.76
C GLU A 102 20.70 17.99 9.77
N PRO A 103 19.95 19.09 9.47
CA PRO A 103 18.99 19.67 10.43
C PRO A 103 17.80 18.77 10.78
N PHE A 104 17.53 17.76 9.94
CA PHE A 104 16.42 16.82 10.12
C PHE A 104 16.88 15.47 10.70
N SER A 105 18.17 15.16 10.60
CA SER A 105 18.75 13.83 10.87
C SER A 105 18.49 13.33 12.30
N THR A 106 18.42 14.23 13.28
CA THR A 106 18.17 13.90 14.70
C THR A 106 16.73 13.43 14.96
N PHE A 107 15.78 13.75 14.07
CA PHE A 107 14.36 13.49 14.28
C PHE A 107 13.78 12.68 13.13
N SER A 108 13.49 11.40 13.40
CA SER A 108 12.87 10.51 12.41
C SER A 108 11.55 11.04 11.85
N SER A 109 10.77 11.76 12.65
CA SER A 109 9.53 12.42 12.22
C SER A 109 9.77 13.53 11.20
N LYS A 110 10.86 14.29 11.30
CA LYS A 110 11.22 15.33 10.34
C LYS A 110 11.67 14.73 9.01
N LEU A 111 12.47 13.66 9.05
CA LEU A 111 12.83 12.91 7.83
C LEU A 111 11.60 12.29 7.16
N ALA A 112 10.64 11.79 7.94
CA ALA A 112 9.38 11.28 7.40
C ALA A 112 8.50 12.40 6.80
N ALA A 113 8.60 13.64 7.29
CA ALA A 113 7.91 14.78 6.69
C ALA A 113 8.47 15.10 5.29
N LEU A 114 9.78 14.94 5.06
CA LEU A 114 10.35 15.06 3.71
C LEU A 114 9.78 13.97 2.78
N ASP A 115 9.74 12.72 3.26
CA ASP A 115 9.12 11.63 2.50
C ASP A 115 7.64 11.93 2.19
N PHE A 116 6.90 12.53 3.13
CA PHE A 116 5.51 12.91 2.95
C PHE A 116 5.33 13.92 1.82
N ILE A 117 6.15 14.97 1.79
CA ILE A 117 6.06 16.02 0.76
C ILE A 117 6.30 15.42 -0.63
N VAL A 118 7.33 14.59 -0.80
CA VAL A 118 7.62 13.96 -2.09
C VAL A 118 6.49 13.02 -2.52
N CYS A 119 5.92 12.24 -1.60
CA CYS A 119 4.78 11.37 -1.90
C CYS A 119 3.46 12.11 -2.16
N ASP A 120 3.26 13.30 -1.58
CA ASP A 120 2.08 14.13 -1.85
C ASP A 120 2.20 14.80 -3.22
N GLU A 121 3.43 15.20 -3.58
CA GLU A 121 3.67 15.88 -4.86
C GLU A 121 3.82 14.95 -6.06
N SER A 122 4.14 13.66 -5.85
CA SER A 122 4.30 12.69 -6.95
C SER A 122 3.02 12.48 -7.78
N ASP A 123 3.19 12.10 -9.05
CA ASP A 123 2.06 11.81 -9.94
C ASP A 123 1.22 10.63 -9.43
N VAL A 124 1.90 9.57 -8.98
CA VAL A 124 1.29 8.36 -8.41
C VAL A 124 1.97 8.04 -7.09
N PHE A 125 1.18 7.63 -6.10
CA PHE A 125 1.69 7.13 -4.82
C PHE A 125 1.30 5.65 -4.67
N VAL A 126 2.21 4.79 -4.22
CA VAL A 126 1.93 3.37 -3.98
C VAL A 126 2.16 3.05 -2.51
N SER A 127 1.10 2.65 -1.81
CA SER A 127 1.20 2.31 -0.38
C SER A 127 1.59 0.85 -0.19
N ASN A 128 2.84 0.56 0.16
CA ASN A 128 3.26 -0.81 0.48
C ASN A 128 2.87 -1.26 1.91
N ASN A 129 2.24 -0.39 2.70
CA ASN A 129 1.74 -0.68 4.04
C ASN A 129 0.56 0.22 4.37
N HIS A 130 -0.37 -0.26 5.21
CA HIS A 130 -1.53 0.47 5.72
C HIS A 130 -1.20 1.30 6.97
N GLY A 131 -0.06 2.01 6.96
CA GLY A 131 0.37 2.88 8.04
C GLY A 131 -0.33 4.24 8.04
N ASN A 132 -0.17 5.02 9.11
CA ASN A 132 -0.79 6.36 9.24
C ASN A 132 -0.42 7.31 8.10
N MET A 133 0.85 7.29 7.67
CA MET A 133 1.32 8.10 6.54
C MET A 133 0.55 7.78 5.25
N ALA A 134 0.35 6.49 4.95
CA ALA A 134 -0.39 6.06 3.77
C ALA A 134 -1.85 6.52 3.82
N LYS A 135 -2.49 6.44 4.99
CA LYS A 135 -3.87 6.92 5.19
C LYS A 135 -4.00 8.41 4.93
N ILE A 136 -3.14 9.22 5.55
CA ILE A 136 -3.16 10.68 5.41
C ILE A 136 -2.90 11.09 3.95
N LEU A 137 -1.90 10.47 3.29
CA LEU A 137 -1.62 10.72 1.87
C LEU A 137 -2.80 10.34 0.99
N ALA A 138 -3.42 9.18 1.22
CA ALA A 138 -4.57 8.74 0.42
C ALA A 138 -5.73 9.75 0.48
N GLY A 139 -6.10 10.23 1.67
CA GLY A 139 -7.17 11.22 1.79
C GLY A 139 -6.77 12.59 1.23
N ARG A 140 -5.55 13.06 1.53
CA ARG A 140 -5.04 14.35 1.03
C ARG A 140 -4.99 14.38 -0.49
N ARG A 141 -4.37 13.36 -1.12
CA ARG A 141 -4.28 13.21 -2.57
C ARG A 141 -5.66 13.03 -3.21
N ARG A 142 -6.63 12.44 -2.52
CA ARG A 142 -8.01 12.33 -3.02
C ARG A 142 -8.73 13.68 -3.01
N TYR A 143 -8.52 14.49 -1.97
CA TYR A 143 -9.23 15.76 -1.76
C TYR A 143 -8.65 16.92 -2.57
N PHE A 144 -7.33 17.09 -2.56
CA PHE A 144 -6.66 18.20 -3.24
C PHE A 144 -6.26 17.79 -4.66
N SER A 145 -7.10 18.17 -5.65
CA SER A 145 -6.84 17.98 -7.08
C SER A 145 -6.56 16.53 -7.51
N HIS A 146 -7.18 15.56 -6.83
CA HIS A 146 -7.13 14.12 -7.09
C HIS A 146 -5.86 13.59 -7.77
N LYS A 147 -4.93 13.02 -6.99
CA LYS A 147 -3.79 12.25 -7.50
C LYS A 147 -3.92 10.76 -7.14
N PRO A 148 -3.67 9.82 -8.07
CA PRO A 148 -3.82 8.39 -7.82
C PRO A 148 -2.99 7.88 -6.63
N THR A 149 -3.60 7.01 -5.83
CA THR A 149 -2.96 6.26 -4.74
C THR A 149 -3.23 4.77 -4.91
N ILE A 150 -2.26 4.03 -5.43
CA ILE A 150 -2.34 2.59 -5.66
C ILE A 150 -2.13 1.85 -4.33
N ARG A 151 -3.07 0.98 -3.99
CA ARG A 151 -2.99 0.12 -2.80
C ARG A 151 -2.90 -1.34 -3.26
N PRO A 152 -1.78 -2.05 -3.09
CA PRO A 152 -1.69 -3.43 -3.55
C PRO A 152 -2.77 -4.31 -2.92
N ASN A 153 -3.49 -5.08 -3.73
CA ASN A 153 -4.44 -6.09 -3.27
C ASN A 153 -3.69 -7.32 -2.73
N GLY A 154 -3.02 -7.18 -1.59
CA GLY A 154 -2.11 -8.18 -1.04
C GLY A 154 -2.73 -9.56 -0.87
N ARG A 155 -4.03 -9.65 -0.54
CA ARG A 155 -4.75 -10.95 -0.38
C ARG A 155 -4.73 -11.76 -1.68
N LYS A 156 -5.05 -11.12 -2.81
CA LYS A 156 -5.13 -11.80 -4.11
C LYS A 156 -3.76 -11.90 -4.78
N LEU A 157 -2.96 -10.84 -4.69
CA LEU A 157 -1.66 -10.76 -5.35
C LEU A 157 -0.64 -11.74 -4.78
N PHE A 158 -0.67 -12.02 -3.47
CA PHE A 158 0.26 -12.97 -2.85
C PHE A 158 0.31 -14.33 -3.56
N ARG A 159 -0.85 -14.90 -3.91
CA ARG A 159 -0.91 -16.20 -4.62
C ARG A 159 -0.33 -16.11 -6.04
N VAL A 160 -0.47 -14.97 -6.70
CA VAL A 160 0.11 -14.73 -8.04
C VAL A 160 1.63 -14.72 -7.96
N PHE A 161 2.21 -14.08 -6.94
CA PHE A 161 3.65 -14.03 -6.74
C PHE A 161 4.25 -15.39 -6.36
N LEU A 162 3.57 -16.18 -5.52
CA LEU A 162 3.99 -17.55 -5.23
C LEU A 162 4.08 -18.41 -6.49
N ASN A 163 3.08 -18.28 -7.38
CA ASN A 163 2.98 -19.09 -8.58
C ASN A 163 3.65 -18.48 -9.82
N LYS A 164 4.48 -17.44 -9.65
CA LYS A 164 5.06 -16.67 -10.78
C LYS A 164 5.83 -17.55 -11.77
N ASN A 165 6.51 -18.59 -11.27
CA ASN A 165 7.33 -19.51 -12.07
C ASN A 165 6.50 -20.58 -12.80
N TYR A 166 5.23 -20.75 -12.42
CA TYR A 166 4.31 -21.76 -12.96
C TYR A 166 3.31 -21.17 -13.96
N MET A 167 3.51 -19.93 -14.41
CA MET A 167 2.63 -19.27 -15.38
C MET A 167 3.42 -18.49 -16.43
N SER A 168 2.81 -18.27 -17.60
CA SER A 168 3.41 -17.43 -18.64
C SER A 168 3.42 -15.96 -18.21
N HIS A 169 4.33 -15.16 -18.79
CA HIS A 169 4.39 -13.72 -18.53
C HIS A 169 3.05 -13.00 -18.85
N LYS A 170 2.39 -13.38 -19.95
CA LYS A 170 1.08 -12.81 -20.33
C LYS A 170 0.01 -13.11 -19.28
N GLU A 171 -0.01 -14.34 -18.79
CA GLU A 171 -0.95 -14.76 -17.75
C GLU A 171 -0.68 -14.04 -16.42
N PHE A 172 0.59 -13.88 -16.05
CA PHE A 172 0.99 -13.11 -14.87
C PHE A 172 0.47 -11.67 -14.94
N VAL A 173 0.74 -10.96 -16.05
CA VAL A 173 0.29 -9.58 -16.26
C VAL A 173 -1.24 -9.48 -16.22
N TYR A 174 -1.94 -10.41 -16.87
CA TYR A 174 -3.39 -10.47 -16.84
C TYR A 174 -3.93 -10.62 -15.41
N ARG A 175 -3.39 -11.55 -14.61
CA ARG A 175 -3.81 -11.76 -13.20
C ARG A 175 -3.54 -10.55 -12.32
N ILE A 176 -2.38 -9.90 -12.46
CA ILE A 176 -2.07 -8.66 -11.72
C ILE A 176 -3.13 -7.60 -12.04
N ASN A 177 -3.38 -7.32 -13.32
CA ASN A 177 -4.37 -6.32 -13.74
C ASN A 177 -5.79 -6.67 -13.24
N LYS A 178 -6.20 -7.94 -13.37
CA LYS A 178 -7.51 -8.43 -12.90
C LYS A 178 -7.70 -8.19 -11.40
N TYR A 179 -6.69 -8.50 -10.59
CA TYR A 179 -6.80 -8.40 -9.13
C TYR A 179 -6.58 -7.00 -8.58
N GLN A 180 -5.95 -6.12 -9.35
CA GLN A 180 -5.64 -4.77 -8.93
C GLN A 180 -6.70 -3.74 -9.36
N LYS A 181 -7.68 -4.14 -10.17
CA LYS A 181 -8.88 -3.33 -10.48
C LYS A 181 -9.62 -2.95 -9.20
N GLY A 182 -9.96 -1.66 -9.05
CA GLY A 182 -10.61 -1.12 -7.85
C GLY A 182 -9.65 -0.87 -6.68
N PHE A 183 -8.35 -0.85 -6.95
CA PHE A 183 -7.29 -0.50 -6.01
C PHE A 183 -6.25 0.44 -6.65
N MET A 184 -6.65 1.14 -7.71
CA MET A 184 -5.77 2.00 -8.52
C MET A 184 -5.78 3.46 -8.03
N GLY A 185 -6.58 3.76 -7.02
CA GLY A 185 -6.72 5.09 -6.46
C GLY A 185 -7.83 5.89 -7.12
N GLU A 186 -8.88 5.25 -7.64
CA GLU A 186 -9.96 5.93 -8.34
C GLU A 186 -10.72 6.91 -7.40
N PRO A 187 -11.22 8.06 -7.89
CA PRO A 187 -11.86 9.08 -7.04
C PRO A 187 -13.00 8.56 -6.16
N LYS A 188 -13.75 7.57 -6.66
CA LYS A 188 -14.89 6.94 -5.97
C LYS A 188 -14.61 5.47 -5.57
N GLU A 189 -13.34 5.08 -5.47
CA GLU A 189 -12.94 3.71 -5.08
C GLU A 189 -13.46 3.30 -3.70
N VAL A 190 -13.51 4.24 -2.75
CA VAL A 190 -13.88 3.98 -1.35
C VAL A 190 -15.30 4.48 -1.10
N SER A 191 -16.17 3.62 -0.57
CA SER A 191 -17.54 4.00 -0.22
C SER A 191 -17.56 4.96 0.98
N PRO A 192 -18.59 5.82 1.12
CA PRO A 192 -18.73 6.74 2.25
C PRO A 192 -18.73 6.05 3.63
N THR A 193 -19.11 4.77 3.66
CA THR A 193 -19.16 3.93 4.87
C THR A 193 -17.81 3.39 5.32
N TRP A 194 -16.78 3.49 4.47
CA TRP A 194 -15.45 2.96 4.73
C TRP A 194 -14.42 4.08 4.91
N GLY A 195 -13.83 4.16 6.10
CA GLY A 195 -12.60 4.92 6.33
C GLY A 195 -12.59 5.79 7.58
N VAL A 196 -11.40 5.97 8.14
CA VAL A 196 -11.12 7.09 9.04
C VAL A 196 -11.14 8.36 8.18
N PHE A 197 -11.69 9.47 8.69
CA PHE A 197 -11.76 10.77 8.01
C PHE A 197 -10.51 11.12 7.17
N HIS A 198 -9.32 10.79 7.67
CA HIS A 198 -8.04 11.06 7.03
C HIS A 198 -7.75 10.26 5.75
N GLU A 199 -8.38 9.10 5.55
CA GLU A 199 -8.20 8.23 4.36
C GLU A 199 -9.30 8.46 3.31
N ASN A 200 -10.49 8.81 3.78
CA ASN A 200 -11.64 9.09 2.92
C ASN A 200 -12.35 10.37 3.38
N PRO A 201 -11.96 11.56 2.87
CA PRO A 201 -12.59 12.82 3.21
C PRO A 201 -13.89 13.04 2.42
N TYR A 202 -14.67 11.97 2.18
CA TYR A 202 -15.90 12.03 1.39
C TYR A 202 -16.86 13.09 1.91
N SER A 203 -17.00 13.21 3.24
CA SER A 203 -17.81 14.24 3.90
C SER A 203 -17.35 15.68 3.64
N CYS A 204 -16.13 15.89 3.16
CA CYS A 204 -15.61 17.20 2.77
C CYS A 204 -15.73 17.49 1.27
N ILE A 205 -15.98 16.47 0.44
CA ILE A 205 -16.09 16.64 -1.01
C ILE A 205 -17.46 17.24 -1.32
N CYS A 206 -17.48 18.45 -1.88
CA CYS A 206 -18.73 19.10 -2.26
C CYS A 206 -19.50 18.24 -3.27
N GLU A 207 -20.77 17.98 -2.98
CA GLU A 207 -21.69 17.39 -3.94
C GLU A 207 -21.98 18.42 -5.04
N LYS A 208 -21.95 17.99 -6.30
CA LYS A 208 -22.53 18.82 -7.37
C LYS A 208 -24.04 18.77 -7.19
N VAL A 209 -24.66 19.92 -6.95
CA VAL A 209 -26.11 20.05 -7.01
C VAL A 209 -26.49 20.01 -8.48
N ASP A 210 -27.09 18.91 -8.94
CA ASP A 210 -27.64 18.83 -10.28
C ASP A 210 -28.87 19.75 -10.35
N ASN A 211 -28.72 20.93 -10.97
CA ASN A 211 -29.78 21.93 -11.13
C ASN A 211 -30.91 21.51 -12.11
N SER A 212 -31.07 20.22 -12.41
CA SER A 212 -32.10 19.69 -13.32
C SER A 212 -33.45 19.41 -12.66
N THR A 213 -33.61 19.69 -11.36
CA THR A 213 -34.93 19.70 -10.72
C THR A 213 -35.08 20.96 -9.88
N GLY A 214 -35.79 21.96 -10.43
CA GLY A 214 -36.34 23.05 -9.62
C GLY A 214 -37.32 22.46 -8.61
N GLY A 215 -36.90 22.39 -7.35
CA GLY A 215 -37.70 21.91 -6.24
C GLY A 215 -36.91 22.03 -4.95
N GLU A 216 -37.35 22.94 -4.09
CA GLU A 216 -37.01 23.16 -2.68
C GLU A 216 -35.63 22.68 -2.18
N VAL A 217 -34.79 23.65 -1.79
CA VAL A 217 -33.62 23.42 -0.95
C VAL A 217 -34.05 22.62 0.29
N PRO A 218 -33.64 21.35 0.47
CA PRO A 218 -33.87 20.68 1.72
C PRO A 218 -32.91 21.31 2.72
N ASN A 219 -33.45 21.81 3.83
CA ASN A 219 -32.64 22.18 4.98
C ASN A 219 -31.63 21.05 5.26
N SER A 220 -30.35 21.39 5.18
CA SER A 220 -29.25 20.53 5.62
C SER A 220 -29.25 20.45 7.15
N THR A 221 -30.32 19.89 7.71
CA THR A 221 -30.24 19.18 8.98
C THR A 221 -29.59 17.86 8.66
N SER A 222 -28.30 17.79 8.97
CA SER A 222 -27.49 16.59 9.12
C SER A 222 -28.35 15.34 9.29
N ARG A 223 -28.56 14.61 8.19
CA ARG A 223 -28.90 13.20 8.29
C ARG A 223 -27.62 12.54 8.76
N VAL A 224 -27.42 12.55 10.08
CA VAL A 224 -26.55 11.59 10.74
C VAL A 224 -27.23 10.25 10.46
N GLU A 225 -26.98 9.70 9.27
CA GLU A 225 -27.08 8.26 9.13
C GLU A 225 -26.19 7.73 10.24
N THR A 226 -26.80 7.02 11.18
CA THR A 226 -26.09 6.29 12.21
C THR A 226 -25.17 5.32 11.48
N PHE A 227 -23.95 5.79 11.21
CA PHE A 227 -22.87 4.99 10.68
C PHE A 227 -22.63 3.92 11.73
N THR A 228 -23.08 2.71 11.44
CA THR A 228 -22.72 1.53 12.22
C THR A 228 -21.21 1.53 12.31
N ARG A 229 -20.71 1.62 13.55
CA ARG A 229 -19.29 1.52 13.84
C ARG A 229 -18.89 0.07 13.61
N VAL A 230 -18.70 -0.27 12.34
CA VAL A 230 -18.09 -1.53 11.95
C VAL A 230 -16.61 -1.40 12.29
N THR A 231 -16.22 -2.01 13.39
CA THR A 231 -14.81 -2.30 13.66
C THR A 231 -14.25 -3.09 12.47
N ASN A 232 -12.92 -3.05 12.23
CA ASN A 232 -12.20 -3.79 11.19
C ASN A 232 -12.35 -5.34 11.24
N THR A 233 -13.42 -5.85 11.83
CA THR A 233 -13.82 -7.23 11.95
C THR A 233 -14.75 -7.68 10.83
N ASP A 234 -15.39 -6.79 10.06
CA ASP A 234 -16.23 -7.20 8.91
C ASP A 234 -15.42 -7.37 7.62
N TYR A 235 -14.20 -7.87 7.78
CA TYR A 235 -13.60 -8.70 6.76
C TYR A 235 -14.12 -10.10 7.00
N ASP A 236 -15.20 -10.47 6.32
CA ASP A 236 -15.78 -11.81 6.41
C ASP A 236 -14.69 -12.86 6.08
N PRO A 237 -14.24 -13.67 7.06
CA PRO A 237 -13.27 -14.74 6.83
C PRO A 237 -13.80 -15.80 5.87
N ASP A 238 -15.12 -15.89 5.71
CA ASP A 238 -15.83 -16.99 5.07
C ASP A 238 -16.35 -16.66 3.66
N THR A 239 -15.90 -15.57 3.03
CA THR A 239 -16.00 -15.47 1.56
C THR A 239 -15.41 -16.73 0.93
N PRO A 240 -16.22 -17.58 0.26
CA PRO A 240 -15.75 -18.87 -0.23
C PRO A 240 -14.53 -18.67 -1.11
N ASN A 241 -13.49 -19.48 -0.89
CA ASN A 241 -12.39 -19.58 -1.83
C ASN A 241 -12.99 -19.86 -3.22
N ASP A 242 -12.52 -19.14 -4.23
CA ASP A 242 -12.82 -19.45 -5.62
C ASP A 242 -12.40 -20.91 -5.89
N PRO A 243 -13.36 -21.83 -6.15
CA PRO A 243 -13.08 -23.27 -6.21
C PRO A 243 -12.20 -23.66 -7.42
N GLU A 244 -11.99 -22.77 -8.39
CA GLU A 244 -11.02 -22.98 -9.48
C GLU A 244 -9.54 -22.95 -9.00
N VAL A 245 -9.27 -22.54 -7.76
CA VAL A 245 -7.91 -22.25 -7.27
C VAL A 245 -7.36 -23.31 -6.31
N ASP A 246 -8.20 -24.17 -5.71
CA ASP A 246 -7.78 -25.19 -4.73
C ASP A 246 -7.31 -26.52 -5.36
N VAL A 247 -7.37 -26.67 -6.69
CA VAL A 247 -6.98 -27.92 -7.38
C VAL A 247 -5.46 -28.08 -7.53
N LEU A 248 -4.66 -27.02 -7.36
CA LEU A 248 -3.22 -27.03 -7.68
C LEU A 248 -2.28 -27.15 -6.47
N LEU A 249 -2.80 -27.47 -5.28
CA LEU A 249 -1.99 -27.74 -4.07
C LEU A 249 -2.18 -29.17 -3.53
N SER A 250 -2.77 -30.05 -4.35
CA SER A 250 -3.06 -31.44 -3.99
C SER A 250 -2.06 -32.45 -4.57
N ASP A 251 -1.08 -32.01 -5.39
CA ASP A 251 -0.02 -32.86 -5.95
C ASP A 251 1.37 -32.23 -5.77
#